data_AF-W6YE11-F1
#
_entry.id   AF-W6YE11-F1
#
_cell.length_a   1.000
_cell.length_b   1.000
_cell.length_c   1.000
_cell.angle_alpha   90.00
_cell.angle_beta   90.00
_cell.angle_gamma   90.00
#
_symmetry.space_group_name_H-M   'P 1'
#
loop_
_entity.id
_entity.type
_entity.pdbx_description
1 polymer ?
#
loop_
_entity_poly.entity_id
_entity_poly.type
_entity_poly.pdbx_seq_one_letter_code
_entity_poly.pdbx_strand_id
1 'polypeptide(L)'
;MIEPAPRRSVELPEEILCKIIFYTLGHNGSVIHGRHYDTMAKLFEQLANLCCVSSKFHDLTKSIFYGMTMFQFPIEFESSRNKHGNSLGPLLPMRRALSSLRRITLEIGIMDSRLELLDPERRAFLDRDSHELRKVIWFSSVGDLYRYCPGARTLRLLTNNITELGVLDIHIFENFRHNDKQWAIDLYRAARFNIRAGEVNVRVSNLLTPDSPQKPWYPDLIKALNIEKRVTATDGGNFH
;
A
#
# COMPACT_ATOMS: atom_id res chain seq x y z
N MET A 1 34.45 -48.87 -2.11
CA MET A 1 34.04 -47.74 -1.25
C MET A 1 34.39 -46.48 -2.01
N ILE A 2 33.42 -45.80 -2.61
CA ILE A 2 33.67 -44.58 -3.39
C ILE A 2 33.61 -43.41 -2.40
N GLU A 3 34.74 -42.76 -2.15
CA GLU A 3 34.73 -41.53 -1.35
C GLU A 3 33.89 -40.47 -2.09
N PRO A 4 32.91 -39.84 -1.43
CA PRO A 4 32.14 -38.78 -2.04
C PRO A 4 33.11 -37.63 -2.39
N ALA A 5 33.07 -37.18 -3.64
CA ALA A 5 33.89 -36.07 -4.10
C ALA A 5 33.76 -34.87 -3.14
N PRO A 6 34.87 -34.21 -2.79
CA PRO A 6 34.84 -33.07 -1.88
C PRO A 6 33.88 -32.03 -2.42
N ARG A 7 32.90 -31.63 -1.60
CA ARG A 7 31.96 -30.56 -1.95
C ARG A 7 32.77 -29.30 -2.25
N ARG A 8 32.87 -28.92 -3.51
CA ARG A 8 33.36 -27.60 -3.90
C ARG A 8 32.31 -26.58 -3.49
N SER A 9 32.47 -25.96 -2.32
CA SER A 9 31.73 -24.75 -1.98
C SER A 9 32.33 -23.60 -2.78
N VAL A 10 31.93 -23.46 -4.03
CA VAL A 10 32.19 -22.22 -4.78
C VAL A 10 31.29 -21.17 -4.15
N GLU A 11 31.86 -20.32 -3.29
CA GLU A 11 31.14 -19.14 -2.79
C GLU A 11 31.07 -18.12 -3.93
N LEU A 12 29.88 -18.01 -4.52
CA LEU A 12 29.62 -16.97 -5.50
C LEU A 12 29.58 -15.60 -4.79
N PRO A 13 30.11 -14.53 -5.44
CA PRO A 13 29.93 -13.16 -4.97
C PRO A 13 28.45 -12.81 -4.76
N GLU A 14 28.15 -11.95 -3.80
CA GLU A 14 26.77 -11.55 -3.49
C GLU A 14 26.06 -10.93 -4.69
N GLU A 15 26.76 -10.17 -5.53
CA GLU A 15 26.18 -9.56 -6.72
C GLU A 15 25.69 -10.61 -7.72
N ILE A 16 26.40 -11.72 -7.83
CA ILE A 16 26.01 -12.84 -8.70
C ILE A 16 24.81 -13.57 -8.09
N LEU A 17 24.84 -13.83 -6.77
CA LEU A 17 23.72 -14.43 -6.06
C LEU A 17 22.45 -13.59 -6.17
N CYS A 18 22.56 -12.26 -6.06
CA CYS A 18 21.44 -11.35 -6.20
C CYS A 18 20.81 -11.42 -7.58
N LYS A 19 21.63 -11.46 -8.64
CA LYS A 19 21.13 -11.63 -10.01
C LYS A 19 20.44 -12.97 -10.18
N ILE A 20 21.04 -14.06 -9.70
CA ILE A 20 20.45 -15.41 -9.78
C ILE A 20 19.09 -15.44 -9.09
N ILE A 21 19.01 -14.92 -7.87
CA ILE A 21 17.75 -14.85 -7.12
C ILE A 21 16.71 -14.03 -7.87
N PHE A 22 17.07 -12.84 -8.34
CA PHE A 22 16.17 -11.96 -9.09
C PHE A 22 15.59 -12.64 -10.34
N TYR A 23 16.44 -13.28 -11.16
CA TYR A 23 16.00 -14.02 -12.34
C TYR A 23 15.20 -15.27 -11.99
N THR A 24 15.54 -15.95 -10.89
CA THR A 24 14.85 -17.17 -10.44
C THR A 24 13.44 -16.86 -9.97
N LEU A 25 13.24 -15.72 -9.30
CA LEU A 25 11.91 -15.23 -8.92
C LEU A 25 11.05 -14.85 -10.14
N GLY A 26 11.58 -14.91 -11.37
CA GLY A 26 10.81 -14.74 -12.61
C GLY A 26 10.19 -13.36 -12.78
N HIS A 27 10.59 -12.41 -11.96
CA HIS A 27 10.04 -11.07 -11.90
C HIS A 27 11.05 -10.12 -12.55
N ASN A 28 10.94 -9.97 -13.87
CA ASN A 28 11.82 -9.10 -14.68
C ASN A 28 11.52 -7.61 -14.46
N GLY A 29 11.30 -7.19 -13.21
CA GLY A 29 10.87 -5.83 -12.86
C GLY A 29 9.42 -5.52 -13.22
N SER A 30 8.57 -6.54 -13.38
CA SER A 30 7.13 -6.35 -13.57
C SER A 30 6.47 -5.75 -12.31
N VAL A 31 5.18 -5.46 -12.31
CA VAL A 31 4.52 -4.95 -11.09
C VAL A 31 3.75 -6.10 -10.45
N ILE A 32 3.97 -6.36 -9.15
CA ILE A 32 3.16 -7.33 -8.41
C ILE A 32 1.86 -6.63 -7.98
N HIS A 33 0.75 -7.04 -8.56
CA HIS A 33 -0.57 -6.55 -8.16
C HIS A 33 -1.08 -7.28 -6.92
N GLY A 34 -1.50 -6.53 -5.90
CA GLY A 34 -2.06 -7.07 -4.65
C GLY A 34 -3.23 -8.03 -4.84
N ARG A 35 -4.06 -7.83 -5.87
CA ARG A 35 -5.17 -8.75 -6.23
C ARG A 35 -4.70 -10.15 -6.59
N HIS A 36 -3.52 -10.25 -7.17
CA HIS A 36 -2.92 -11.50 -7.59
C HIS A 36 -1.90 -12.01 -6.59
N TYR A 37 -1.67 -11.31 -5.47
CA TYR A 37 -0.72 -11.75 -4.46
C TYR A 37 -1.05 -13.20 -4.08
N ASP A 38 -2.30 -13.50 -3.68
CA ASP A 38 -2.71 -14.87 -3.31
C ASP A 38 -2.70 -15.88 -4.47
N THR A 39 -2.77 -15.46 -5.74
CA THR A 39 -2.75 -16.34 -6.92
C THR A 39 -1.34 -16.54 -7.50
N MET A 40 -0.31 -15.87 -6.99
CA MET A 40 1.09 -16.01 -7.38
C MET A 40 1.77 -17.22 -6.71
N ALA A 41 1.09 -18.37 -6.68
CA ALA A 41 1.55 -19.57 -6.00
C ALA A 41 2.97 -20.00 -6.43
N LYS A 42 3.27 -19.94 -7.74
CA LYS A 42 4.60 -20.30 -8.28
C LYS A 42 5.71 -19.34 -7.82
N LEU A 43 5.43 -18.05 -7.78
CA LEU A 43 6.38 -17.04 -7.30
C LEU A 43 6.68 -17.25 -5.82
N PHE A 44 5.66 -17.54 -5.01
CA PHE A 44 5.85 -17.83 -3.59
C PHE A 44 6.51 -19.16 -3.31
N GLU A 45 6.26 -20.17 -4.14
CA GLU A 45 6.98 -21.44 -4.07
C GLU A 45 8.47 -21.23 -4.34
N GLN A 46 8.83 -20.48 -5.39
CA GLN A 46 10.22 -20.12 -5.66
C GLN A 46 10.84 -19.28 -4.54
N LEU A 47 10.09 -18.30 -4.01
CA LEU A 47 10.51 -17.50 -2.86
C LEU A 47 10.79 -18.38 -1.64
N ALA A 48 9.88 -19.31 -1.32
CA ALA A 48 10.02 -20.22 -0.19
C ALA A 48 11.22 -21.16 -0.38
N ASN A 49 11.39 -21.72 -1.58
CA ASN A 49 12.51 -22.59 -1.90
C ASN A 49 13.85 -21.86 -1.74
N LEU A 50 13.98 -20.65 -2.28
CA LEU A 50 15.19 -19.83 -2.15
C LEU A 50 15.47 -19.46 -0.69
N CYS A 51 14.43 -19.13 0.08
CA CYS A 51 14.56 -18.83 1.52
C CYS A 51 15.02 -20.03 2.35
N CYS A 52 14.88 -21.26 1.86
CA CYS A 52 15.28 -22.48 2.57
C CYS A 52 16.69 -22.96 2.23
N VAL A 53 17.38 -22.36 1.24
CA VAL A 53 18.70 -22.81 0.79
C VAL A 53 19.78 -22.59 1.86
N SER A 54 19.83 -21.39 2.43
CA SER A 54 20.74 -21.00 3.52
C SER A 54 20.28 -19.69 4.17
N SER A 55 20.85 -19.33 5.32
CA SER A 55 20.60 -18.03 5.95
C SER A 55 20.95 -16.86 5.02
N LYS A 56 22.09 -16.93 4.33
CA LYS A 56 22.51 -15.93 3.35
C LYS A 56 21.50 -15.80 2.20
N PHE A 57 21.04 -16.92 1.65
CA PHE A 57 20.02 -16.91 0.60
C PHE A 57 18.69 -16.36 1.10
N HIS A 58 18.29 -16.70 2.33
CA HIS A 58 17.09 -16.17 2.94
C HIS A 58 17.11 -14.63 3.00
N ASP A 59 18.21 -14.06 3.50
CA ASP A 59 18.32 -12.61 3.68
C ASP A 59 18.41 -11.88 2.33
N LEU A 60 19.22 -12.38 1.40
CA LEU A 60 19.32 -11.84 0.04
C LEU A 60 17.99 -11.94 -0.70
N THR A 61 17.30 -13.08 -0.61
CA THR A 61 16.01 -13.31 -1.26
C THR A 61 14.94 -12.35 -0.77
N LYS A 62 14.85 -12.14 0.54
CA LYS A 62 13.94 -11.14 1.11
C LYS A 62 14.31 -9.73 0.69
N SER A 63 15.59 -9.39 0.74
CA SER A 63 16.10 -8.07 0.32
C SER A 63 15.74 -7.78 -1.13
N ILE A 64 15.94 -8.75 -2.03
CA ILE A 64 15.64 -8.58 -3.46
C ILE A 64 14.13 -8.54 -3.69
N PHE A 65 13.39 -9.51 -3.16
CA PHE A 65 11.96 -9.62 -3.41
C PHE A 65 11.19 -8.41 -2.87
N TYR A 66 11.46 -7.96 -1.65
CA TYR A 66 10.74 -6.82 -1.07
C TYR A 66 11.40 -5.46 -1.36
N GLY A 67 12.70 -5.47 -1.70
CA GLY A 67 13.49 -4.26 -1.92
C GLY A 67 13.50 -3.77 -3.37
N MET A 68 13.58 -4.68 -4.34
CA MET A 68 13.73 -4.32 -5.75
C MET A 68 12.40 -4.37 -6.51
N THR A 69 11.46 -5.20 -6.07
CA THR A 69 10.14 -5.35 -6.71
C THR A 69 9.24 -4.15 -6.43
N MET A 70 8.54 -3.68 -7.47
CA MET A 70 7.46 -2.73 -7.32
C MET A 70 6.14 -3.47 -7.03
N PHE A 71 5.50 -3.10 -5.93
CA PHE A 71 4.19 -3.66 -5.54
C PHE A 71 3.10 -2.62 -5.76
N GLN A 72 2.05 -2.98 -6.50
CA GLN A 72 0.89 -2.12 -6.71
C GLN A 72 -0.33 -2.68 -6.00
N PHE A 73 -0.97 -1.82 -5.23
CA PHE A 73 -2.13 -2.12 -4.41
C PHE A 73 -3.29 -1.25 -4.87
N PRO A 74 -3.99 -1.64 -5.96
CA PRO A 74 -5.10 -0.87 -6.51
C PRO A 74 -6.32 -0.95 -5.59
N ILE A 75 -7.20 0.04 -5.69
CA ILE A 75 -8.47 0.01 -4.95
C ILE A 75 -9.46 -0.97 -5.60
N GLU A 76 -10.17 -1.74 -4.78
CA GLU A 76 -11.26 -2.61 -5.21
C GLU A 76 -12.60 -2.03 -4.79
N PHE A 77 -13.31 -1.44 -5.75
CA PHE A 77 -14.64 -0.91 -5.50
C PHE A 77 -15.74 -1.98 -5.55
N GLU A 78 -15.52 -3.11 -6.22
CA GLU A 78 -16.59 -4.03 -6.64
C GLU A 78 -16.65 -5.38 -5.89
N SER A 79 -15.54 -5.91 -5.36
CA SER A 79 -15.44 -7.33 -4.98
C SER A 79 -15.53 -7.65 -3.50
N SER A 80 -15.30 -6.69 -2.59
CA SER A 80 -15.21 -7.01 -1.17
C SER A 80 -15.75 -5.90 -0.25
N ARG A 81 -16.70 -6.26 0.62
CA ARG A 81 -17.31 -5.37 1.61
C ARG A 81 -17.08 -5.89 3.02
N ASN A 82 -16.89 -5.00 3.99
CA ASN A 82 -16.87 -5.36 5.40
C ASN A 82 -18.30 -5.62 5.95
N LYS A 83 -18.40 -6.08 7.20
CA LYS A 83 -19.68 -6.26 7.92
C LYS A 83 -20.57 -5.02 8.03
N HIS A 84 -20.07 -3.85 7.62
CA HIS A 84 -20.79 -2.58 7.62
C HIS A 84 -21.19 -2.13 6.20
N GLY A 85 -20.97 -2.98 5.19
CA GLY A 85 -21.26 -2.71 3.78
C GLY A 85 -20.28 -1.76 3.10
N ASN A 86 -19.13 -1.44 3.72
CA ASN A 86 -18.14 -0.55 3.13
C ASN A 86 -17.14 -1.36 2.30
N SER A 87 -16.70 -0.81 1.17
CA SER A 87 -15.58 -1.36 0.39
C SER A 87 -14.37 -1.62 1.29
N LEU A 88 -13.70 -2.75 1.08
CA LEU A 88 -12.41 -3.00 1.68
C LEU A 88 -11.37 -2.11 0.98
N GLY A 89 -10.38 -1.67 1.76
CA GLY A 89 -9.22 -0.99 1.17
C GLY A 89 -8.46 -1.93 0.24
N PRO A 90 -7.41 -1.43 -0.42
CA PRO A 90 -6.54 -2.29 -1.24
C PRO A 90 -6.05 -3.50 -0.44
N LEU A 91 -5.94 -4.65 -1.12
CA LEU A 91 -5.47 -5.91 -0.55
C LEU A 91 -3.97 -5.80 -0.21
N LEU A 92 -3.68 -5.40 1.02
CA LEU A 92 -2.33 -5.32 1.55
C LEU A 92 -1.86 -6.69 2.07
N PRO A 93 -0.56 -7.01 1.94
CA PRO A 93 -0.02 -8.26 2.46
C PRO A 93 -0.01 -8.27 4.00
N MET A 94 0.28 -9.42 4.58
CA MET A 94 0.42 -9.57 6.04
C MET A 94 1.44 -8.59 6.62
N ARG A 95 1.25 -8.19 7.89
CA ARG A 95 2.08 -7.18 8.59
C ARG A 95 3.59 -7.38 8.48
N ARG A 96 4.06 -8.64 8.54
CA ARG A 96 5.48 -8.98 8.42
C ARG A 96 6.06 -8.71 7.02
N ALA A 97 5.25 -8.87 5.97
CA ALA A 97 5.64 -8.53 4.61
C ALA A 97 5.62 -7.01 4.41
N LEU A 98 4.63 -6.31 4.97
CA LEU A 98 4.54 -4.84 4.91
C LEU A 98 5.81 -4.14 5.41
N SER A 99 6.39 -4.58 6.53
CA SER A 99 7.63 -4.00 7.07
C SER A 99 8.85 -4.22 6.16
N SER A 100 8.79 -5.20 5.28
CA SER A 100 9.87 -5.56 4.37
C SER A 100 9.80 -4.79 3.05
N LEU A 101 8.63 -4.26 2.68
CA LEU A 101 8.44 -3.53 1.42
C LEU A 101 9.30 -2.26 1.38
N ARG A 102 9.93 -2.02 0.23
CA ARG A 102 10.71 -0.79 -0.03
C ARG A 102 10.11 0.09 -1.11
N ARG A 103 9.29 -0.46 -2.02
CA ARG A 103 8.68 0.32 -3.12
C ARG A 103 7.22 -0.10 -3.31
N ILE A 104 6.30 0.81 -3.03
CA ILE A 104 4.86 0.54 -3.17
C ILE A 104 4.15 1.65 -3.93
N THR A 105 3.22 1.23 -4.80
CA THR A 105 2.19 2.07 -5.41
C THR A 105 0.86 1.71 -4.78
N LEU A 106 0.13 2.70 -4.27
CA LEU A 106 -1.06 2.49 -3.48
C LEU A 106 -2.20 3.38 -3.97
N GLU A 107 -3.37 2.79 -4.19
CA GLU A 107 -4.60 3.53 -4.45
C GLU A 107 -5.52 3.45 -3.25
N ILE A 108 -5.99 4.59 -2.75
CA ILE A 108 -6.91 4.65 -1.61
C ILE A 108 -8.07 5.60 -1.86
N GLY A 109 -9.23 5.22 -1.33
CA GLY A 109 -10.43 6.06 -1.29
C GLY A 109 -10.51 6.81 0.04
N ILE A 110 -10.55 8.14 -0.04
CA ILE A 110 -10.76 9.06 1.08
C ILE A 110 -12.09 9.76 0.86
N MET A 111 -12.97 9.74 1.86
CA MET A 111 -14.35 10.23 1.75
C MET A 111 -14.80 10.72 3.10
N ASP A 112 -15.70 11.69 3.16
CA ASP A 112 -16.15 12.31 4.41
C ASP A 112 -17.44 11.73 4.99
N SER A 113 -18.09 10.84 4.23
CA SER A 113 -19.37 10.29 4.61
C SER A 113 -19.58 8.88 4.05
N ARG A 114 -20.45 8.10 4.70
CA ARG A 114 -20.90 6.79 4.19
C ARG A 114 -21.65 7.01 2.90
N LEU A 115 -20.96 6.85 1.78
CA LEU A 115 -21.52 7.06 0.47
C LEU A 115 -21.40 5.79 -0.35
N GLU A 116 -22.58 5.30 -0.74
CA GLU A 116 -22.73 4.51 -1.94
C GLU A 116 -22.11 5.28 -3.12
N LEU A 117 -21.33 4.56 -3.92
CA LEU A 117 -20.84 5.03 -5.21
C LEU A 117 -22.06 5.47 -6.03
N LEU A 118 -22.00 6.67 -6.61
CA LEU A 118 -23.16 7.34 -7.24
C LEU A 118 -23.62 6.71 -8.56
N ASP A 119 -22.85 5.77 -9.09
CA ASP A 119 -23.05 5.19 -10.41
C ASP A 119 -24.36 4.38 -10.46
N PRO A 120 -25.35 4.79 -11.28
CA PRO A 120 -26.65 4.12 -11.40
C PRO A 120 -26.56 2.65 -11.83
N GLU A 121 -25.55 2.25 -12.61
CA GLU A 121 -25.34 0.85 -12.99
C GLU A 121 -24.68 0.05 -11.86
N ARG A 122 -23.95 0.73 -10.96
CA ARG A 122 -23.39 0.13 -9.73
C ARG A 122 -24.31 0.23 -8.52
N ARG A 123 -25.47 0.90 -8.63
CA ARG A 123 -26.59 0.81 -7.65
C ARG A 123 -27.22 -0.57 -7.60
N ALA A 124 -27.06 -1.38 -8.65
CA ALA A 124 -27.66 -2.71 -8.75
C ALA A 124 -27.11 -3.74 -7.74
N PHE A 125 -26.02 -3.43 -7.02
CA PHE A 125 -25.31 -4.37 -6.14
C PHE A 125 -25.49 -4.07 -4.65
N LEU A 126 -26.57 -3.39 -4.30
CA LEU A 126 -27.08 -3.30 -2.94
C LEU A 126 -28.27 -4.24 -2.86
N ASP A 127 -28.34 -5.02 -1.80
CA ASP A 127 -29.40 -5.96 -1.51
C ASP A 127 -30.76 -5.32 -1.85
N ARG A 128 -31.46 -5.86 -2.88
CA ARG A 128 -32.72 -5.30 -3.39
C ARG A 128 -33.77 -5.17 -2.28
N ASP A 129 -33.58 -5.89 -1.19
CA ASP A 129 -34.55 -6.05 -0.10
C ASP A 129 -34.39 -5.04 1.05
N SER A 130 -33.32 -4.24 1.11
CA SER A 130 -33.21 -3.17 2.14
C SER A 130 -33.50 -1.79 1.56
N HIS A 131 -34.76 -1.38 1.56
CA HIS A 131 -35.23 -0.03 1.19
C HIS A 131 -34.85 1.09 2.19
N GLU A 132 -33.89 0.85 3.09
CA GLU A 132 -33.47 1.90 4.01
C GLU A 132 -32.45 2.80 3.32
N LEU A 133 -32.86 4.05 3.04
CA LEU A 133 -31.96 5.17 2.79
C LEU A 133 -30.93 5.23 3.92
N ARG A 134 -29.75 4.62 3.72
CA ARG A 134 -28.70 4.62 4.73
C ARG A 134 -28.27 6.06 4.96
N LYS A 135 -28.58 6.57 6.15
CA LYS A 135 -28.24 7.93 6.61
C LYS A 135 -26.76 8.20 6.30
N VAL A 136 -26.49 9.29 5.59
CA VAL A 136 -25.15 9.82 5.36
C VAL A 136 -24.52 10.05 6.74
N ILE A 137 -23.63 9.14 7.18
CA ILE A 137 -22.95 9.30 8.46
C ILE A 137 -21.73 10.17 8.21
N TRP A 138 -21.78 11.39 8.74
CA TRP A 138 -20.63 12.25 8.91
C TRP A 138 -19.67 11.63 9.93
N PHE A 139 -18.37 11.70 9.69
CA PHE A 139 -17.41 11.33 10.73
C PHE A 139 -17.46 12.39 11.82
N SER A 140 -17.90 12.00 13.00
CA SER A 140 -17.91 12.87 14.18
C SER A 140 -16.60 12.76 14.97
N SER A 141 -15.80 11.72 14.69
CA SER A 141 -14.59 11.39 15.41
C SER A 141 -13.57 10.63 14.53
N VAL A 142 -12.31 10.59 14.98
CA VAL A 142 -11.28 9.72 14.40
C VAL A 142 -11.66 8.24 14.48
N GLY A 143 -12.42 7.84 15.51
CA GLY A 143 -12.94 6.48 15.64
C GLY A 143 -13.90 6.11 14.50
N ASP A 144 -14.80 7.02 14.14
CA ASP A 144 -15.69 6.86 12.99
C ASP A 144 -14.91 6.80 11.69
N LEU A 145 -13.90 7.67 11.53
CA LEU A 145 -13.03 7.69 10.38
C LEU A 145 -12.39 6.31 10.15
N TYR A 146 -11.80 5.69 11.18
CA TYR A 146 -11.24 4.33 11.05
C TYR A 146 -12.28 3.23 10.89
N ARG A 147 -13.49 3.42 11.40
CA ARG A 147 -14.55 2.42 11.26
C ARG A 147 -15.12 2.39 9.84
N TYR A 148 -15.22 3.55 9.22
CA TYR A 148 -16.00 3.72 7.99
C TYR A 148 -15.17 4.06 6.75
N CYS A 149 -14.02 4.73 6.86
CA CYS A 149 -13.16 5.02 5.71
C CYS A 149 -12.11 3.91 5.52
N PRO A 150 -12.16 3.14 4.40
CA PRO A 150 -11.12 2.15 4.08
C PRO A 150 -9.74 2.79 3.90
N GLY A 151 -9.64 3.93 3.20
CA GLY A 151 -8.36 4.63 3.02
C GLY A 151 -7.71 5.02 4.35
N ALA A 152 -8.48 5.51 5.31
CA ALA A 152 -7.96 5.84 6.65
C ALA A 152 -7.43 4.62 7.41
N ARG A 153 -8.08 3.45 7.29
CA ARG A 153 -7.57 2.19 7.87
C ARG A 153 -6.26 1.78 7.21
N THR A 154 -6.19 1.86 5.89
CA THR A 154 -4.97 1.56 5.14
C THR A 154 -3.83 2.47 5.58
N LEU A 155 -4.04 3.79 5.62
CA LEU A 155 -3.04 4.76 6.09
C LEU A 155 -2.57 4.49 7.52
N ARG A 156 -3.50 4.13 8.42
CA ARG A 156 -3.16 3.71 9.79
C ARG A 156 -2.30 2.44 9.81
N LEU A 157 -2.61 1.47 8.95
CA LEU A 157 -1.83 0.25 8.86
C LEU A 157 -0.40 0.54 8.39
N LEU A 158 -0.22 1.40 7.38
CA LEU A 158 1.10 1.81 6.90
C LEU A 158 1.87 2.55 7.99
N THR A 159 1.22 3.53 8.64
CA THR A 159 1.79 4.29 9.78
C THR A 159 2.35 3.35 10.85
N ASN A 160 1.65 2.26 11.14
CA ASN A 160 2.01 1.34 12.23
C ASN A 160 3.02 0.25 11.85
N ASN A 161 3.17 -0.09 10.57
CA ASN A 161 3.91 -1.30 10.16
C ASN A 161 5.03 -1.04 9.14
N ILE A 162 5.10 0.13 8.52
CA ILE A 162 6.12 0.46 7.54
C ILE A 162 7.20 1.34 8.18
N THR A 163 8.42 0.81 8.26
CA THR A 163 9.55 1.47 8.93
C THR A 163 10.68 1.85 7.99
N GLU A 164 10.77 1.31 6.78
CA GLU A 164 11.93 1.46 5.89
C GLU A 164 11.54 1.69 4.42
N LEU A 165 10.40 2.32 4.16
CA LEU A 165 9.95 2.53 2.78
C LEU A 165 10.92 3.44 2.01
N GLY A 166 11.41 2.96 0.87
CA GLY A 166 12.24 3.73 -0.05
C GLY A 166 11.39 4.65 -0.90
N VAL A 167 10.39 4.10 -1.61
CA VAL A 167 9.51 4.84 -2.53
C VAL A 167 8.05 4.57 -2.18
N LEU A 168 7.26 5.65 -2.07
CA LEU A 168 5.81 5.62 -1.91
C LEU A 168 5.15 6.43 -3.01
N ASP A 169 4.46 5.74 -3.92
CA ASP A 169 3.52 6.36 -4.84
C ASP A 169 2.11 6.15 -4.29
N ILE A 170 1.38 7.22 -4.00
CA ILE A 170 0.02 7.12 -3.48
C ILE A 170 -0.95 7.96 -4.31
N HIS A 171 -1.99 7.30 -4.80
CA HIS A 171 -3.10 7.93 -5.49
C HIS A 171 -4.34 7.91 -4.59
N ILE A 172 -4.78 9.10 -4.21
CA ILE A 172 -5.95 9.33 -3.38
C ILE A 172 -7.13 9.66 -4.28
N PHE A 173 -8.14 8.80 -4.25
CA PHE A 173 -9.46 9.09 -4.81
C PHE A 173 -10.32 9.73 -3.73
N GLU A 174 -10.68 10.99 -3.93
CA GLU A 174 -11.49 11.73 -2.98
C GLU A 174 -12.96 11.79 -3.38
N ASN A 175 -13.85 11.67 -2.40
CA ASN A 175 -15.29 11.86 -2.54
C ASN A 175 -15.85 12.59 -1.31
N PHE A 176 -15.44 13.85 -1.15
CA PHE A 176 -15.98 14.73 -0.12
C PHE A 176 -17.27 15.39 -0.65
N ARG A 177 -18.40 15.15 0.03
CA ARG A 177 -19.71 15.74 -0.33
C ARG A 177 -20.12 16.89 0.59
N HIS A 178 -19.51 17.01 1.75
CA HIS A 178 -19.85 18.06 2.70
C HIS A 178 -19.24 19.41 2.28
N ASN A 179 -19.98 20.48 2.52
CA ASN A 179 -19.54 21.83 2.20
C ASN A 179 -18.37 22.28 3.09
N ASP A 180 -18.35 21.83 4.35
CA ASP A 180 -17.25 22.05 5.28
C ASP A 180 -16.13 21.04 5.06
N LYS A 181 -15.27 21.34 4.09
CA LYS A 181 -14.05 20.58 3.79
C LYS A 181 -13.01 20.71 4.90
N GLN A 182 -13.03 21.82 5.64
CA GLN A 182 -12.03 22.10 6.66
C GLN A 182 -12.18 21.13 7.83
N TRP A 183 -13.41 20.90 8.29
CA TRP A 183 -13.66 19.90 9.33
C TRP A 183 -13.13 18.52 8.94
N ALA A 184 -13.40 18.10 7.70
CA ALA A 184 -12.97 16.79 7.24
C ALA A 184 -11.43 16.69 7.24
N ILE A 185 -10.74 17.71 6.74
CA ILE A 185 -9.28 17.84 6.80
C ILE A 185 -8.78 17.81 8.25
N ASP A 186 -9.45 18.50 9.17
CA ASP A 186 -9.09 18.55 10.59
C ASP A 186 -9.21 17.17 11.25
N LEU A 187 -10.21 16.36 10.87
CA LEU A 187 -10.31 14.97 11.29
C LEU A 187 -9.16 14.10 10.77
N TYR A 188 -8.78 14.26 9.50
CA TYR A 188 -7.61 13.57 8.94
C TYR A 188 -6.33 13.98 9.66
N ARG A 189 -6.19 15.26 10.03
CA ARG A 189 -5.06 15.76 10.84
C ARG A 189 -5.08 15.18 12.24
N ALA A 190 -6.24 15.13 12.89
CA ALA A 190 -6.42 14.55 14.23
C ALA A 190 -6.13 13.05 14.27
N ALA A 191 -6.28 12.35 13.13
CA ALA A 191 -5.93 10.94 12.99
C ALA A 191 -4.41 10.67 12.99
N ARG A 192 -3.57 11.71 12.91
CA ARG A 192 -2.10 11.65 13.09
C ARG A 192 -1.44 10.50 12.33
N PHE A 193 -1.76 10.38 11.05
CA PHE A 193 -0.99 9.51 10.16
C PHE A 193 0.48 9.94 10.17
N ASN A 194 1.40 9.00 10.07
CA ASN A 194 2.83 9.31 10.05
C ASN A 194 3.52 8.31 9.14
N ILE A 195 3.46 8.58 7.84
CA ILE A 195 4.01 7.72 6.81
C ILE A 195 5.25 8.41 6.27
N ARG A 196 6.38 7.70 6.31
CA ARG A 196 7.68 8.24 5.91
C ARG A 196 8.34 7.34 4.88
N ALA A 197 8.72 7.91 3.74
CA ALA A 197 9.48 7.21 2.71
C ALA A 197 10.64 8.06 2.17
N GLY A 198 11.68 7.45 1.62
CA GLY A 198 12.80 8.17 0.98
C GLY A 198 12.35 9.08 -0.18
N GLU A 199 11.33 8.64 -0.91
CA GLU A 199 10.63 9.37 -1.97
C GLU A 199 9.11 9.20 -1.79
N VAL A 200 8.37 10.30 -1.96
CA VAL A 200 6.90 10.33 -1.80
C VAL A 200 6.30 11.08 -2.98
N ASN A 201 5.44 10.40 -3.73
CA ASN A 201 4.63 10.98 -4.80
C ASN A 201 3.16 10.85 -4.44
N VAL A 202 2.50 11.99 -4.20
CA VAL A 202 1.07 12.03 -3.84
C VAL A 202 0.27 12.63 -4.98
N ARG A 203 -0.70 11.87 -5.50
CA ARG A 203 -1.72 12.37 -6.43
C ARG A 203 -3.07 12.34 -5.74
N VAL A 204 -3.85 13.41 -5.89
CA VAL A 204 -5.25 13.44 -5.46
C VAL A 204 -6.12 13.63 -6.70
N SER A 205 -7.20 12.87 -6.81
CA SER A 205 -8.16 12.98 -7.91
C SER A 205 -9.57 12.79 -7.37
N ASN A 206 -10.55 13.46 -7.98
CA ASN A 206 -11.93 13.23 -7.63
C ASN A 206 -12.36 11.83 -8.10
N LEU A 207 -13.10 11.10 -7.26
CA LEU A 207 -13.56 9.76 -7.57
C LEU A 207 -14.52 9.71 -8.77
N LEU A 208 -15.35 10.74 -8.95
CA LEU A 208 -16.35 10.82 -10.02
C LEU A 208 -15.80 11.47 -11.28
N THR A 209 -14.84 12.38 -11.12
CA THR A 209 -14.24 13.13 -12.23
C THR A 209 -12.70 13.10 -12.14
N PRO A 210 -12.07 11.93 -12.36
CA PRO A 210 -10.63 11.75 -12.11
C PRO A 210 -9.72 12.59 -13.01
N ASP A 211 -10.21 13.00 -14.18
CA ASP A 211 -9.50 13.86 -15.14
C ASP A 211 -9.72 15.36 -14.88
N SER A 212 -10.48 15.72 -13.86
CA SER A 212 -10.69 17.13 -13.50
C SER A 212 -9.41 17.77 -12.95
N PRO A 213 -9.24 19.09 -13.16
CA PRO A 213 -8.11 19.83 -12.60
C PRO A 213 -8.07 19.70 -11.07
N GLN A 214 -6.87 19.77 -10.51
CA GLN A 214 -6.68 19.70 -9.06
C GLN A 214 -7.48 20.79 -8.34
N LYS A 215 -8.20 20.39 -7.29
CA LYS A 215 -8.99 21.32 -6.49
C LYS A 215 -8.05 22.11 -5.55
N PRO A 216 -8.31 23.41 -5.28
CA PRO A 216 -7.41 24.25 -4.48
C PRO A 216 -7.09 23.75 -3.06
N TRP A 217 -7.95 22.92 -2.47
CA TRP A 217 -7.82 22.41 -1.11
C TRP A 217 -7.10 21.05 -1.03
N TYR A 218 -6.76 20.42 -2.16
CA TYR A 218 -6.00 19.15 -2.16
C TYR A 218 -4.65 19.23 -1.43
N PRO A 219 -3.86 20.32 -1.55
CA PRO A 219 -2.63 20.46 -0.76
C PRO A 219 -2.86 20.38 0.75
N ASP A 220 -3.97 20.91 1.26
CA ASP A 220 -4.29 20.89 2.70
C ASP A 220 -4.69 19.49 3.17
N LEU A 221 -5.39 18.73 2.33
CA LEU A 221 -5.63 17.31 2.57
C LEU A 221 -4.31 16.54 2.63
N ILE A 222 -3.42 16.71 1.66
CA ILE A 222 -2.11 16.01 1.63
C ILE A 222 -1.31 16.32 2.90
N LYS A 223 -1.26 17.60 3.31
CA LYS A 223 -0.62 18.02 4.57
C LYS A 223 -1.26 17.35 5.78
N ALA A 224 -2.59 17.26 5.84
CA ALA A 224 -3.29 16.61 6.95
C ALA A 224 -3.03 15.10 7.05
N LEU A 225 -2.75 14.43 5.92
CA LEU A 225 -2.35 13.02 5.91
C LEU A 225 -0.90 12.81 6.36
N ASN A 226 -0.10 13.87 6.49
CA ASN A 226 1.24 13.84 7.05
C ASN A 226 2.11 12.71 6.45
N ILE A 227 2.11 12.66 5.11
CA ILE A 227 2.91 11.73 4.30
C ILE A 227 4.17 12.49 3.89
N GLU A 228 5.30 12.12 4.50
CA GLU A 228 6.52 12.93 4.45
C GLU A 228 7.66 12.20 3.75
N LYS A 229 8.43 12.97 2.97
CA LYS A 229 9.75 12.53 2.51
C LYS A 229 10.69 12.46 3.72
N ARG A 230 11.40 11.34 3.89
CA ARG A 230 12.46 11.22 4.89
C ARG A 230 13.57 12.19 4.54
N VAL A 231 13.86 13.09 5.47
CA VAL A 231 15.11 13.85 5.45
C VAL A 231 16.17 12.91 6.03
N THR A 232 16.95 12.26 5.18
CA THR A 232 18.23 11.70 5.61
C THR A 232 19.13 12.87 5.92
N ALA A 233 19.43 13.10 7.21
CA ALA A 233 20.55 13.94 7.57
C ALA A 233 21.76 13.41 6.80
N THR A 234 22.22 14.18 5.82
CA THR A 234 23.53 13.95 5.23
C THR A 234 24.47 14.33 6.36
N ASP A 235 25.02 13.34 7.05
CA ASP A 235 26.11 13.58 7.96
C ASP A 235 27.18 14.33 7.17
N GLY A 236 27.37 15.59 7.53
CA GLY A 236 28.49 16.41 7.11
C GLY A 236 29.75 15.81 7.70
N GLY A 237 30.23 14.72 7.08
CA GLY A 237 31.58 14.22 7.25
C GLY A 237 32.54 15.18 6.57
N ASN A 238 32.93 16.24 7.29
CA ASN A 238 34.15 16.97 7.00
C ASN A 238 35.32 15.98 7.12
N PHE A 239 35.83 15.53 5.98
CA PHE A 239 37.19 15.02 5.88
C PHE A 239 38.11 16.21 5.58
N HIS A 240 38.83 16.67 6.60
CA HIS A 240 40.10 17.37 6.47
C HIS A 240 41.08 16.76 7.45
#